data_AF-A0A9P6WEG3-F1
#
_entry.id   AF-A0A9P6WEG3-F1
#
_cell.length_a   1.000
_cell.length_b   1.000
_cell.length_c   1.000
_cell.angle_alpha   90.00
_cell.angle_beta   90.00
_cell.angle_gamma   90.00
#
_symmetry.space_group_name_H-M   'P 1'
#
loop_
_entity.id
_entity.type
_entity.pdbx_description
1 polymer ?
#
loop_
_entity_poly.entity_id
_entity_poly.type
_entity_poly.pdbx_seq_one_letter_code
_entity_poly.pdbx_strand_id
1 'polypeptide(L)'
;MSNIANVFNPKQESKPIEDCLSCDIFNSIFLLGTGGYLSSGKAILKDKKVSVKEFNKKNPIWWRNGVRSFGAFLIGYGIFRSFDTYESWKTSQEKKLSN
;
A
#
# COMPACT_ATOMS: atom_id res chain seq x y z
N MET A 1 39.20 5.07 -9.31
CA MET A 1 38.96 6.36 -8.62
C MET A 1 37.59 6.31 -7.98
N SER A 2 37.52 6.31 -6.65
CA SER A 2 36.27 6.25 -5.89
C SER A 2 35.56 7.60 -5.99
N ASN A 3 34.36 7.61 -6.55
CA ASN A 3 33.60 8.84 -6.75
C ASN A 3 32.59 8.99 -5.61
N ILE A 4 32.75 10.03 -4.79
CA ILE A 4 31.88 10.29 -3.61
C ILE A 4 30.42 10.51 -4.01
N ALA A 5 30.17 10.84 -5.30
CA ALA A 5 28.85 10.89 -5.90
C ALA A 5 28.08 9.56 -5.83
N ASN A 6 28.77 8.41 -5.82
CA ASN A 6 28.13 7.09 -5.67
C ASN A 6 27.58 6.82 -4.27
N VAL A 7 27.91 7.64 -3.25
CA VAL A 7 27.37 7.50 -1.89
C VAL A 7 25.99 8.15 -1.81
N PHE A 8 25.80 9.26 -2.53
CA PHE A 8 24.54 10.01 -2.52
C PHE A 8 23.56 9.56 -3.60
N ASN A 9 24.05 8.90 -4.66
CA ASN A 9 23.23 8.25 -5.66
C ASN A 9 23.89 6.91 -6.05
N PRO A 10 23.78 5.88 -5.20
CA PRO A 10 24.30 4.57 -5.54
C PRO A 10 23.64 4.12 -6.84
N LYS A 11 24.44 3.69 -7.82
CA LYS A 11 23.92 3.03 -9.01
C LYS A 11 23.06 1.86 -8.53
N GLN A 12 21.76 1.93 -8.79
CA GLN A 12 20.85 0.84 -8.46
C GLN A 12 21.29 -0.37 -9.28
N GLU A 13 22.04 -1.28 -8.64
CA GLU A 13 22.07 -2.66 -9.11
C GLU A 13 20.63 -3.13 -9.12
N SER A 14 20.12 -3.46 -10.31
CA SER A 14 18.79 -4.04 -10.46
C SER A 14 18.82 -5.41 -9.78
N LYS A 15 18.56 -5.43 -8.47
CA LYS A 15 18.40 -6.68 -7.74
C LYS A 15 17.30 -7.50 -8.43
N PRO A 16 17.48 -8.81 -8.58
CA PRO A 16 16.47 -9.64 -9.22
C PRO A 16 15.16 -9.50 -8.44
N ILE A 17 14.07 -9.30 -9.17
CA ILE A 17 12.71 -9.09 -8.63
C ILE A 17 12.30 -10.24 -7.69
N GLU A 18 12.88 -11.42 -7.88
CA GLU A 18 12.65 -12.62 -7.07
C GLU A 18 12.95 -12.42 -5.58
N ASP A 19 13.91 -11.55 -5.23
CA ASP A 19 14.25 -11.26 -3.84
C ASP A 19 13.20 -10.35 -3.16
N CYS A 20 12.43 -9.59 -3.93
CA CYS A 20 11.45 -8.62 -3.41
C CYS A 20 9.99 -9.04 -3.62
N LEU A 21 9.73 -10.06 -4.45
CA LEU A 21 8.39 -10.47 -4.85
C LEU A 21 7.49 -10.78 -3.63
N SER A 22 8.00 -11.51 -2.64
CA SER A 22 7.23 -11.80 -1.43
C SER A 22 6.86 -10.55 -0.65
N CYS A 23 7.81 -9.61 -0.50
CA CYS A 23 7.57 -8.34 0.18
C CYS A 23 6.49 -7.52 -0.54
N ASP A 24 6.52 -7.47 -1.88
CA ASP A 24 5.54 -6.73 -2.66
C ASP A 24 4.15 -7.35 -2.61
N ILE A 25 4.05 -8.68 -2.63
CA ILE A 25 2.78 -9.39 -2.43
C ILE A 25 2.20 -9.05 -1.05
N PHE A 26 3.00 -9.15 0.02
CA PHE A 26 2.53 -8.83 1.37
C PHE A 26 2.13 -7.36 1.50
N ASN A 27 2.89 -6.43 0.92
CA ASN A 27 2.55 -5.02 0.90
C ASN A 27 1.20 -4.79 0.21
N SER A 28 0.97 -5.40 -0.95
CA SER A 28 -0.30 -5.28 -1.66
C SER A 28 -1.48 -5.85 -0.85
N ILE A 29 -1.32 -7.05 -0.27
CA ILE A 29 -2.34 -7.65 0.60
C ILE A 29 -2.63 -6.74 1.79
N PHE A 30 -1.60 -6.20 2.43
CA PHE A 30 -1.75 -5.31 3.58
C PHE A 30 -2.49 -4.02 3.21
N LEU A 31 -2.15 -3.42 2.07
CA LEU A 31 -2.81 -2.21 1.55
C LEU A 31 -4.28 -2.45 1.24
N LEU A 32 -4.59 -3.57 0.58
CA LEU A 32 -5.97 -3.97 0.28
C LEU A 32 -6.76 -4.28 1.56
N GLY A 33 -6.16 -5.04 2.50
CA GLY A 33 -6.81 -5.42 3.75
C GLY A 33 -7.08 -4.22 4.66
N THR A 34 -6.05 -3.44 4.95
CA THR A 34 -6.17 -2.23 5.77
C THR A 34 -7.05 -1.18 5.08
N GLY A 35 -6.88 -0.98 3.77
CA GLY A 35 -7.71 -0.07 2.99
C GLY A 35 -9.19 -0.47 3.00
N GLY A 36 -9.49 -1.76 2.85
CA GLY A 36 -10.84 -2.33 2.99
C GLY A 36 -11.42 -2.11 4.37
N TYR A 37 -10.63 -2.36 5.41
CA TYR A 37 -11.05 -2.14 6.80
C TYR A 37 -11.40 -0.67 7.09
N LEU A 38 -10.55 0.27 6.67
CA LEU A 38 -10.77 1.71 6.86
C LEU A 38 -11.95 2.23 6.02
N SER A 39 -12.02 1.87 4.74
CA SER A 39 -13.09 2.31 3.82
C SER A 39 -14.48 1.81 4.23
N SER A 40 -14.57 0.59 4.78
CA SER A 40 -15.83 0.04 5.31
C SER A 40 -16.38 0.82 6.51
N GLY A 41 -15.56 1.66 7.16
CA GLY A 41 -15.92 2.39 8.37
C GLY A 41 -16.01 1.52 9.62
N LYS A 42 -15.60 0.25 9.56
CA LYS A 42 -15.49 -0.64 10.74
C LYS A 42 -14.56 -0.06 11.81
N ALA A 43 -13.52 0.66 11.40
CA ALA A 43 -12.61 1.38 12.29
C ALA A 43 -13.27 2.54 13.07
N ILE A 44 -14.46 2.98 12.65
CA ILE A 44 -15.14 4.19 13.14
C ILE A 44 -16.51 3.82 13.73
N LEU A 45 -16.65 2.60 14.25
CA LEU A 45 -17.90 2.15 14.85
C LEU A 45 -18.18 2.91 16.15
N LYS A 46 -19.43 3.35 16.30
CA LYS A 46 -19.91 3.93 17.55
C LYS A 46 -19.99 2.84 18.61
N ASP A 47 -19.35 3.05 19.77
CA ASP A 47 -19.61 2.24 20.95
C ASP A 47 -21.09 2.37 21.38
N LYS A 48 -21.71 1.26 21.75
CA LYS A 48 -23.10 1.20 22.22
C LYS A 48 -23.33 2.08 23.44
N LYS A 49 -22.30 2.28 24.28
CA LYS A 49 -22.36 3.08 25.52
C LYS A 49 -22.31 4.60 25.29
N VAL A 50 -21.93 5.06 24.09
CA VAL A 50 -21.72 6.49 23.81
C VAL A 50 -22.94 7.10 23.10
N SER A 51 -23.36 8.28 23.55
CA SER A 51 -24.44 9.02 22.90
C SER A 51 -24.06 9.45 21.48
N VAL A 52 -25.04 9.59 20.59
CA VAL A 52 -24.78 10.01 19.20
C VAL A 52 -24.15 11.41 19.15
N LYS A 53 -24.57 12.32 20.04
CA LYS A 53 -24.04 13.68 20.14
C LYS A 53 -22.55 13.68 20.53
N GLU A 54 -22.18 12.88 21.51
CA GLU A 54 -20.79 12.79 21.97
C GLU A 54 -19.89 12.09 20.96
N PHE A 55 -20.39 11.05 20.30
CA PHE A 55 -19.69 10.39 19.20
C PHE A 55 -19.42 11.34 18.03
N ASN A 56 -20.41 12.13 17.62
CA ASN A 56 -20.25 13.11 16.54
C ASN A 56 -19.33 14.27 16.91
N LYS A 57 -19.24 14.64 18.21
CA LYS A 57 -18.29 15.65 18.70
C LYS A 57 -16.84 15.13 18.63
N LYS A 58 -16.62 13.87 19.01
CA LYS A 58 -15.30 13.23 18.99
C LYS A 58 -14.85 12.82 17.58
N ASN A 59 -15.79 12.43 16.72
CA ASN A 59 -15.54 11.95 15.37
C ASN A 59 -16.35 12.79 14.36
N PRO A 60 -15.87 14.01 14.02
CA PRO A 60 -16.57 14.89 13.09
C PRO A 60 -16.66 14.26 11.69
N ILE A 61 -17.67 14.65 10.91
CA ILE A 61 -17.99 14.05 9.60
C ILE A 61 -16.79 14.08 8.65
N TRP A 62 -16.08 15.20 8.57
CA TRP A 62 -14.90 15.35 7.69
C TRP A 62 -13.80 14.34 8.04
N TRP A 63 -13.55 14.09 9.32
CA TRP A 63 -12.55 13.13 9.77
C TRP A 63 -12.96 11.71 9.39
N ARG A 64 -14.23 11.36 9.61
CA ARG A 64 -14.76 10.03 9.24
C ARG A 64 -14.69 9.78 7.75
N ASN A 65 -15.03 10.79 6.96
CA ASN A 65 -14.92 10.73 5.51
C ASN A 65 -13.46 10.65 5.08
N GLY A 66 -12.56 11.41 5.71
CA GLY A 66 -11.12 11.35 5.46
C GLY A 66 -10.54 9.95 5.67
N VAL A 67 -10.87 9.28 6.79
CA VAL A 67 -10.43 7.91 7.06
C VAL A 67 -10.94 6.93 6.00
N ARG A 68 -12.21 7.05 5.60
CA ARG A 68 -12.79 6.17 4.57
C ARG A 68 -12.17 6.41 3.20
N SER A 69 -11.99 7.67 2.81
CA SER A 69 -11.34 8.06 1.55
C SER A 69 -9.88 7.63 1.51
N PHE A 70 -9.16 7.74 2.63
CA PHE A 70 -7.80 7.22 2.74
C PHE A 70 -7.77 5.70 2.59
N GLY A 71 -8.73 4.99 3.20
CA GLY A 71 -8.90 3.55 2.97
C GLY A 71 -9.11 3.20 1.49
N ALA A 72 -9.98 3.93 0.79
CA ALA A 72 -10.20 3.74 -0.65
C ALA A 72 -8.94 4.04 -1.48
N PHE A 73 -8.18 5.07 -1.10
CA PHE A 73 -6.88 5.36 -1.70
C PHE A 73 -5.88 4.22 -1.53
N LEU A 74 -5.77 3.64 -0.32
CA LEU A 74 -4.90 2.48 -0.07
C LEU A 74 -5.29 1.28 -0.93
N ILE A 75 -6.59 1.04 -1.14
CA ILE A 75 -7.06 -0.01 -2.05
C ILE A 75 -6.57 0.27 -3.48
N GLY A 76 -6.81 1.48 -3.99
CA GLY A 76 -6.37 1.87 -5.33
C GLY A 76 -4.86 1.74 -5.51
N TYR A 77 -4.10 2.18 -4.52
CA TYR A 77 -2.63 2.08 -4.51
C TYR A 77 -2.15 0.62 -4.44
N GLY A 78 -2.79 -0.22 -3.63
CA GLY A 78 -2.48 -1.65 -3.55
C GLY A 78 -2.75 -2.38 -4.88
N ILE A 79 -3.84 -2.03 -5.58
CA ILE A 79 -4.12 -2.56 -6.91
C ILE A 79 -3.04 -2.13 -7.89
N PHE A 80 -2.73 -0.83 -7.95
CA PHE A 80 -1.68 -0.30 -8.83
C PHE A 80 -0.34 -1.00 -8.61
N ARG A 81 0.09 -1.16 -7.35
CA ARG A 81 1.35 -1.83 -7.01
C ARG A 81 1.35 -3.31 -7.37
N SER A 82 0.20 -3.98 -7.26
CA SER A 82 0.06 -5.38 -7.68
C SER A 82 0.26 -5.54 -9.20
N PHE A 83 -0.27 -4.61 -10.00
CA PHE A 83 -0.05 -4.59 -11.46
C PHE A 83 1.42 -4.37 -11.80
N ASP A 84 2.07 -3.39 -11.17
CA ASP A 84 3.50 -3.09 -11.38
C ASP A 84 4.39 -4.30 -11.03
N THR A 85 4.06 -4.98 -9.93
CA THR A 85 4.75 -6.21 -9.50
C THR A 85 4.55 -7.35 -10.50
N TYR A 86 3.32 -7.51 -11.01
CA TYR A 86 2.99 -8.55 -11.99
C TYR A 86 3.71 -8.33 -13.33
N GLU A 87 3.73 -7.09 -13.83
CA GLU A 87 4.43 -6.74 -15.07
C GLU A 87 5.93 -6.99 -14.94
N SER A 88 6.52 -6.54 -13.83
CA SER A 88 7.94 -6.76 -13.51
C SER A 88 8.27 -8.27 -13.46
N TRP A 89 7.45 -9.06 -12.77
CA TRP A 89 7.62 -10.51 -12.70
C TRP A 89 7.54 -11.17 -14.09
N LYS A 90 6.56 -10.78 -14.91
CA LYS A 90 6.39 -11.31 -16.27
C LYS A 90 7.63 -11.05 -17.13
N THR A 91 8.15 -9.83 -17.13
CA THR A 91 9.37 -9.47 -17.87
C THR A 91 10.59 -10.26 -17.38
N SER A 92 10.67 -10.55 -16.08
CA SER A 92 11.75 -11.38 -15.53
C SER A 92 11.67 -12.84 -16.02
N GLN A 93 10.47 -13.40 -16.19
CA GLN A 93 10.29 -14.76 -16.73
C GLN A 93 10.66 -14.85 -18.21
N GLU A 94 10.25 -13.85 -19.02
CA GLU A 94 10.58 -13.81 -20.46
C GLU A 94 12.10 -13.75 -20.71
N LYS A 95 12.84 -13.01 -19.88
CA LYS A 95 14.31 -12.97 -19.94
C LYS A 95 14.97 -14.29 -19.57
N LYS A 96 14.38 -15.06 -18.66
CA LYS A 96 14.87 -16.39 -18.29
C LYS A 96 14.62 -17.43 -19.37
N LEU A 97 13.53 -17.30 -20.14
CA LEU A 97 13.19 -18.22 -21.23
C LEU A 97 14.04 -17.99 -22.50
N SER A 98 14.61 -16.79 -22.66
CA SER A 98 15.36 -16.39 -23.85
C SER A 98 16.88 -16.60 -23.74
N ASN A 99 17.36 -17.09 -22.59
CA ASN A 99 18.75 -17.49 -22.33
C ASN A 99 18.82 -19.01 -22.16
#